data_AF-A0A165U070-F1
#
_entry.id   AF-A0A165U070-F1
#
_cell.length_a   1.000
_cell.length_b   1.000
_cell.length_c   1.000
_cell.angle_alpha   90.00
_cell.angle_beta   90.00
_cell.angle_gamma   90.00
#
_symmetry.space_group_name_H-M   'P 1'
#
loop_
_entity.id
_entity.type
_entity.pdbx_description
1 polymer ?
#
loop_
_entity_poly.entity_id
_entity_poly.type
_entity_poly.pdbx_seq_one_letter_code
_entity_poly.pdbx_strand_id
1 'polypeptide(L)'
;MAPEDKTLRALCHKPETLAKARTLLRTAKAKTRPGSGHELGDGIIGLSAICAYVASLELDNDDVTESVAQITSCLAPKIFANTLNTVRAVLTSSDFDATNKVKYEDLIVTHKVLKGDLVVGWMNEAEETLLKSGEVRIKSKADETLVKCSVFYWTAQVLSLTRIKPQHLIAPYSIELDDLQDVVQVMNSVCSAVSDRIKVEVNRLKAAARQPKTKQHIPPATSSKATTAKTATPSKTKTPSKPSLKRSLPTPSVADPESVTPSKRRVVFVQRVETADTVLQTPVKKRRVYGTHPLSSRSPEASMPASSARTQHLNSSDTPVDGSEHATSTVAPECVDFTSSAVTPRRSTRRSVNQLEAPTSQVTNEQQEPSDDEDEEDGGLPRSKHFRPPFIDRDQWFRQDPKVDREWKMAEAYKQKMVDAYGYPLARLRPAFDWKTASPVSS
;
A
#
# COMPACT_ATOMS: atom_id res chain seq x y z
N MET A 1 29.63 -8.99 -19.69
CA MET A 1 28.71 -9.74 -18.80
C MET A 1 28.86 -9.20 -17.39
N ALA A 2 27.75 -8.97 -16.67
CA ALA A 2 27.83 -8.51 -15.28
C ALA A 2 28.42 -9.61 -14.38
N PRO A 3 29.25 -9.27 -13.37
CA PRO A 3 29.87 -10.26 -12.49
C PRO A 3 28.85 -11.13 -11.76
N GLU A 4 27.70 -10.56 -11.42
CA GLU A 4 26.59 -11.26 -10.73
C GLU A 4 25.96 -12.38 -11.58
N ASP A 5 25.93 -12.21 -12.90
CA ASP A 5 25.39 -13.23 -13.82
C ASP A 5 26.27 -14.50 -13.83
N LYS A 6 27.58 -14.33 -13.58
CA LYS A 6 28.51 -15.45 -13.44
C LYS A 6 28.21 -16.25 -12.17
N THR A 7 27.95 -15.54 -11.06
CA THR A 7 27.54 -16.17 -9.79
C THR A 7 26.23 -16.92 -9.94
N LEU A 8 25.20 -16.31 -10.55
CA LEU A 8 23.92 -16.99 -10.80
C LEU A 8 24.05 -18.26 -11.64
N ARG A 9 24.88 -18.24 -12.69
CA ARG A 9 25.15 -19.44 -13.52
C ARG A 9 25.89 -20.54 -12.76
N ALA A 10 26.69 -20.17 -11.77
CA ALA A 10 27.43 -21.13 -10.97
C ALA A 10 26.54 -21.79 -9.88
N LEU A 11 25.55 -21.07 -9.33
CA LEU A 11 24.62 -21.64 -8.34
C LEU A 11 23.46 -22.42 -8.96
N CYS A 12 22.83 -21.90 -10.02
CA CYS A 12 21.60 -22.49 -10.55
C CYS A 12 21.92 -23.56 -11.59
N HIS A 13 21.52 -24.82 -11.34
CA HIS A 13 21.67 -25.90 -12.30
C HIS A 13 20.50 -25.93 -13.30
N LYS A 14 19.31 -25.49 -12.86
CA LYS A 14 18.12 -25.46 -13.71
C LYS A 14 18.00 -24.11 -14.45
N PRO A 15 17.72 -24.12 -15.77
CA PRO A 15 17.60 -22.88 -16.55
C PRO A 15 16.41 -22.02 -16.13
N GLU A 16 15.34 -22.65 -15.62
CA GLU A 16 14.13 -21.97 -15.12
C GLU A 16 14.43 -21.15 -13.85
N THR A 17 15.12 -21.74 -12.86
CA THR A 17 15.57 -21.04 -11.65
C THR A 17 16.44 -19.86 -12.01
N LEU A 18 17.38 -20.06 -12.94
CA LEU A 18 18.30 -19.02 -13.38
C LEU A 18 17.58 -17.84 -14.06
N ALA A 19 16.59 -18.13 -14.92
CA ALA A 19 15.79 -17.09 -15.56
C ALA A 19 14.97 -16.29 -14.52
N LYS A 20 14.34 -16.97 -13.57
CA LYS A 20 13.57 -16.34 -12.49
C LYS A 20 14.48 -15.53 -11.55
N ALA A 21 15.62 -16.07 -11.14
CA ALA A 21 16.60 -15.41 -10.29
C ALA A 21 17.12 -14.10 -10.91
N ARG A 22 17.35 -14.07 -12.24
CA ARG A 22 17.72 -12.83 -12.94
C ARG A 22 16.64 -11.77 -12.86
N THR A 23 15.38 -12.15 -13.01
CA THR A 23 14.25 -11.22 -12.89
C THR A 23 14.16 -10.67 -11.47
N LEU A 24 14.21 -11.55 -10.45
CA LEU A 24 14.22 -11.14 -9.05
C LEU A 24 15.40 -10.22 -8.73
N LEU A 25 16.60 -10.51 -9.26
CA LEU A 25 17.79 -9.70 -9.05
C LEU A 25 17.63 -8.28 -9.60
N ARG A 26 17.06 -8.12 -10.81
CA ARG A 26 16.80 -6.79 -11.38
C ARG A 26 15.81 -6.01 -10.54
N THR A 27 14.72 -6.65 -10.13
CA THR A 27 13.69 -6.03 -9.28
C THR A 27 14.26 -5.63 -7.92
N ALA A 28 14.96 -6.55 -7.26
CA ALA A 28 15.59 -6.29 -5.97
C ALA A 28 16.57 -5.14 -6.07
N LYS A 29 17.48 -5.14 -7.06
CA LYS A 29 18.44 -4.04 -7.28
C LYS A 29 17.79 -2.68 -7.49
N ALA A 30 16.70 -2.63 -8.27
CA ALA A 30 16.00 -1.37 -8.52
C ALA A 30 15.39 -0.81 -7.22
N LYS A 31 14.87 -1.68 -6.35
CA LYS A 31 14.16 -1.31 -5.12
C LYS A 31 15.05 -1.25 -3.88
N THR A 32 16.29 -1.77 -3.90
CA THR A 32 17.25 -1.71 -2.79
C THR A 32 18.38 -0.70 -2.99
N ARG A 33 18.25 0.17 -3.99
CA ARG A 33 19.20 1.26 -4.24
C ARG A 33 19.29 2.19 -3.02
N PRO A 34 20.48 2.77 -2.71
CA PRO A 34 20.61 3.76 -1.64
C PRO A 34 19.53 4.86 -1.74
N GLY A 35 18.83 5.10 -0.63
CA GLY A 35 17.70 6.04 -0.56
C GLY A 35 16.30 5.44 -0.77
N SER A 36 16.16 4.15 -1.09
CA SER A 36 14.84 3.49 -1.25
C SER A 36 14.13 3.12 0.07
N GLY A 37 14.79 3.37 1.20
CA GLY A 37 14.36 2.89 2.52
C GLY A 37 14.65 1.40 2.80
N HIS A 38 15.13 0.65 1.80
CA HIS A 38 15.47 -0.77 1.90
C HIS A 38 16.93 -1.03 1.54
N GLU A 39 17.84 -0.21 2.07
CA GLU A 39 19.26 -0.31 1.80
C GLU A 39 19.86 -1.57 2.46
N LEU A 40 20.61 -2.35 1.67
CA LEU A 40 21.15 -3.64 2.11
C LEU A 40 22.51 -3.53 2.81
N GLY A 41 23.19 -2.38 2.71
CA GLY A 41 24.56 -2.19 3.22
C GLY A 41 25.51 -3.27 2.70
N ASP A 42 26.25 -3.90 3.62
CA ASP A 42 27.19 -5.00 3.31
C ASP A 42 26.52 -6.22 2.65
N GLY A 43 25.20 -6.37 2.81
CA GLY A 43 24.42 -7.45 2.22
C GLY A 43 24.32 -7.39 0.69
N ILE A 44 24.70 -6.27 0.06
CA ILE A 44 24.59 -6.10 -1.40
C ILE A 44 25.45 -7.10 -2.18
N ILE A 45 26.59 -7.53 -1.60
CA ILE A 45 27.53 -8.48 -2.21
C ILE A 45 26.85 -9.86 -2.41
N GLY A 46 26.00 -10.25 -1.47
CA GLY A 46 25.30 -11.53 -1.47
C GLY A 46 23.98 -11.55 -2.24
N LEU A 47 23.56 -10.42 -2.84
CA LEU A 47 22.22 -10.27 -3.41
C LEU A 47 21.91 -11.30 -4.51
N SER A 48 22.89 -11.61 -5.36
CA SER A 48 22.73 -12.60 -6.44
C SER A 48 22.43 -14.01 -5.91
N ALA A 49 23.16 -14.48 -4.90
CA ALA A 49 22.95 -15.78 -4.27
C ALA A 49 21.60 -15.85 -3.53
N ILE A 50 21.20 -14.77 -2.87
CA ILE A 50 19.90 -14.66 -2.20
C ILE A 50 18.76 -14.73 -3.22
N CYS A 51 18.83 -14.01 -4.34
CA CYS A 51 17.82 -14.06 -5.39
C CYS A 51 17.73 -15.46 -6.04
N ALA A 52 18.84 -16.19 -6.16
CA ALA A 52 18.84 -17.57 -6.63
C ALA A 52 18.11 -18.51 -5.66
N TYR A 53 18.35 -18.38 -4.35
CA TYR A 53 17.65 -19.13 -3.33
C TYR A 53 16.14 -18.86 -3.33
N VAL A 54 15.73 -17.58 -3.37
CA VAL A 54 14.31 -17.21 -3.42
C VAL A 54 13.63 -17.76 -4.69
N ALA A 55 14.31 -17.69 -5.84
CA ALA A 55 13.79 -18.27 -7.08
C ALA A 55 13.57 -19.79 -6.99
N SER A 56 14.48 -20.51 -6.34
CA SER A 56 14.36 -21.96 -6.14
C SER A 56 13.19 -22.32 -5.21
N LEU A 57 12.97 -21.53 -4.16
CA LEU A 57 11.82 -21.67 -3.26
C LEU A 57 10.49 -21.39 -3.97
N GLU A 58 10.41 -20.35 -4.80
CA GLU A 58 9.18 -20.01 -5.53
C GLU A 58 8.79 -21.07 -6.57
N LEU A 59 9.77 -21.78 -7.13
CA LEU A 59 9.56 -22.85 -8.11
C LEU A 59 9.43 -24.24 -7.48
N ASP A 60 9.57 -24.36 -6.15
CA ASP A 60 9.51 -25.61 -5.39
C ASP A 60 10.40 -26.72 -5.99
N ASN A 61 11.64 -26.36 -6.35
CA ASN A 61 12.50 -27.20 -7.18
C ASN A 61 13.83 -27.61 -6.54
N ASP A 62 14.09 -27.15 -5.32
CA ASP A 62 15.27 -27.43 -4.48
C ASP A 62 16.64 -27.28 -5.19
N ASP A 63 16.72 -26.47 -6.26
CA ASP A 63 17.93 -26.22 -7.04
C ASP A 63 19.02 -25.51 -6.23
N VAL A 64 18.64 -24.63 -5.29
CA VAL A 64 19.58 -23.90 -4.43
C VAL A 64 19.12 -24.00 -2.98
N THR A 65 19.92 -24.64 -2.13
CA THR A 65 19.66 -24.70 -0.68
C THR A 65 20.17 -23.45 0.03
N GLU A 66 19.59 -23.15 1.20
CA GLU A 66 19.96 -21.96 2.00
C GLU A 66 21.45 -21.94 2.37
N SER A 67 22.01 -23.09 2.76
CA SER A 67 23.43 -23.24 3.12
C SER A 67 24.34 -22.91 1.92
N VAL A 68 24.02 -23.41 0.73
CA VAL A 68 24.79 -23.15 -0.50
C VAL A 68 24.72 -21.66 -0.88
N ALA A 69 23.53 -21.07 -0.79
CA ALA A 69 23.35 -19.64 -1.05
C ALA A 69 24.14 -18.78 -0.06
N GLN A 70 24.12 -19.14 1.22
CA GLN A 70 24.86 -18.44 2.27
C GLN A 70 26.37 -18.51 2.03
N ILE A 71 26.92 -19.71 1.79
CA ILE A 71 28.35 -19.90 1.53
C ILE A 71 28.78 -19.08 0.30
N THR A 72 28.00 -19.13 -0.78
CA THR A 72 28.36 -18.44 -2.03
C THR A 72 28.17 -16.93 -1.96
N SER A 73 27.31 -16.45 -1.07
CA SER A 73 27.14 -15.02 -0.79
C SER A 73 28.34 -14.40 -0.05
N CYS A 74 29.18 -15.23 0.58
CA CYS A 74 30.26 -14.83 1.48
C CYS A 74 29.79 -13.94 2.65
N LEU A 75 28.50 -13.99 3.01
CA LEU A 75 27.93 -13.21 4.11
C LEU A 75 27.94 -14.03 5.41
N ALA A 76 28.12 -13.34 6.54
CA ALA A 76 27.89 -13.94 7.84
C ALA A 76 26.40 -14.37 7.96
N PRO A 77 26.09 -15.49 8.65
CA PRO A 77 24.72 -16.02 8.71
C PRO A 77 23.67 -14.99 9.14
N LYS A 78 24.02 -14.14 10.11
CA LYS A 78 23.16 -13.08 10.61
C LYS A 78 22.87 -11.99 9.57
N ILE A 79 23.88 -11.61 8.78
CA ILE A 79 23.72 -10.61 7.71
C ILE A 79 22.91 -11.21 6.58
N PHE A 80 23.21 -12.45 6.18
CA PHE A 80 22.47 -13.19 5.16
C PHE A 80 20.97 -13.28 5.48
N ALA A 81 20.61 -13.71 6.69
CA ALA A 81 19.21 -13.81 7.11
C ALA A 81 18.48 -12.46 7.09
N ASN A 82 19.16 -11.38 7.51
CA ASN A 82 18.59 -10.04 7.46
C ASN A 82 18.38 -9.58 6.01
N THR A 83 19.40 -9.72 5.15
CA THR A 83 19.31 -9.38 3.73
C THR A 83 18.23 -10.19 3.02
N LEU A 84 18.10 -11.48 3.32
CA LEU A 84 17.04 -12.34 2.79
C LEU A 84 15.65 -11.81 3.18
N ASN A 85 15.45 -11.43 4.44
CA ASN A 85 14.18 -10.87 4.89
C ASN A 85 13.87 -9.53 4.22
N THR A 86 14.86 -8.65 4.06
CA THR A 86 14.70 -7.39 3.35
C THR A 86 14.36 -7.62 1.87
N VAL A 87 15.06 -8.54 1.20
CA VAL A 87 14.79 -8.88 -0.21
C VAL A 87 13.40 -9.48 -0.35
N ARG A 88 12.97 -10.38 0.54
CA ARG A 88 11.60 -10.90 0.56
C ARG A 88 10.58 -9.78 0.73
N ALA A 89 10.78 -8.86 1.67
CA ALA A 89 9.88 -7.72 1.88
C ALA A 89 9.79 -6.81 0.64
N VAL A 90 10.92 -6.59 -0.04
CA VAL A 90 10.99 -5.79 -1.27
C VAL A 90 10.29 -6.50 -2.44
N LEU A 91 10.49 -7.80 -2.59
CA LEU A 91 9.88 -8.59 -3.65
C LEU A 91 8.38 -8.73 -3.43
N THR A 92 7.91 -8.97 -2.19
CA THR A 92 6.47 -8.97 -1.90
C THR A 92 5.85 -7.60 -2.14
N SER A 93 6.55 -6.52 -1.74
CA SER A 93 6.15 -5.13 -2.07
C SER A 93 6.06 -4.87 -3.58
N SER A 94 6.93 -5.50 -4.37
CA SER A 94 6.92 -5.39 -5.82
C SER A 94 5.90 -6.29 -6.50
N ASP A 95 5.59 -7.45 -5.90
CA ASP A 95 4.53 -8.31 -6.39
C ASP A 95 3.18 -7.63 -6.19
N PHE A 96 2.98 -6.82 -5.15
CA PHE A 96 1.79 -5.96 -5.11
C PHE A 96 1.68 -5.10 -6.39
N ASP A 97 2.75 -4.50 -6.92
CA ASP A 97 2.68 -3.73 -8.19
C ASP A 97 2.36 -4.62 -9.43
N ALA A 98 2.76 -5.89 -9.43
CA ALA A 98 2.62 -6.78 -10.60
C ALA A 98 1.38 -7.70 -10.54
N THR A 99 0.95 -8.10 -9.34
CA THR A 99 -0.16 -9.00 -9.05
C THR A 99 -1.38 -8.31 -8.47
N ASN A 100 -1.37 -6.99 -8.23
CA ASN A 100 -2.60 -6.22 -7.94
C ASN A 100 -3.51 -6.09 -9.17
N LYS A 101 -3.60 -7.13 -10.00
CA LYS A 101 -4.78 -7.33 -10.82
C LYS A 101 -5.89 -7.70 -9.84
N VAL A 102 -6.64 -6.69 -9.40
CA VAL A 102 -7.76 -6.90 -8.48
C VAL A 102 -8.69 -7.96 -9.06
N LYS A 103 -8.94 -9.00 -8.28
CA LYS A 103 -9.88 -10.07 -8.61
C LYS A 103 -11.16 -9.86 -7.79
N TYR A 104 -12.31 -10.17 -8.38
CA TYR A 104 -13.59 -10.03 -7.69
C TYR A 104 -13.71 -10.98 -6.50
N GLU A 105 -13.10 -12.17 -6.61
CA GLU A 105 -13.02 -13.17 -5.55
C GLU A 105 -12.35 -12.60 -4.30
N ASP A 106 -11.22 -11.89 -4.48
CA ASP A 106 -10.47 -11.29 -3.38
C ASP A 106 -11.28 -10.18 -2.70
N LEU A 107 -11.99 -9.35 -3.47
CA LEU A 107 -12.88 -8.30 -2.93
C LEU A 107 -14.05 -8.91 -2.14
N ILE A 108 -14.65 -9.98 -2.64
CA ILE A 108 -15.75 -10.70 -1.99
C ILE A 108 -15.31 -11.33 -0.67
N VAL A 109 -14.15 -11.99 -0.66
CA VAL A 109 -13.57 -12.58 0.56
C VAL A 109 -13.24 -11.48 1.57
N THR A 110 -12.59 -10.40 1.13
CA THR A 110 -12.20 -9.26 1.98
C THR A 110 -13.40 -8.60 2.63
N HIS A 111 -14.50 -8.40 1.88
CA HIS A 111 -15.70 -7.74 2.36
C HIS A 111 -16.81 -8.69 2.87
N LYS A 112 -16.55 -10.00 2.89
CA LYS A 112 -17.47 -11.05 3.36
C LYS A 112 -18.85 -11.00 2.68
N VAL A 113 -18.87 -10.83 1.36
CA VAL A 113 -20.11 -10.82 0.59
C VAL A 113 -20.66 -12.25 0.50
N LEU A 114 -21.94 -12.43 0.85
CA LEU A 114 -22.59 -13.75 0.81
C LEU A 114 -22.86 -14.20 -0.63
N LYS A 115 -22.78 -15.51 -0.88
CA LYS A 115 -22.98 -16.15 -2.19
C LYS A 115 -21.98 -15.65 -3.25
N GLY A 116 -20.70 -15.64 -2.89
CA GLY A 116 -19.61 -15.10 -3.71
C GLY A 116 -19.71 -15.44 -5.19
N ASP A 117 -19.78 -16.73 -5.54
CA ASP A 117 -19.78 -17.19 -6.94
C ASP A 117 -20.89 -16.56 -7.80
N LEU A 118 -22.10 -16.43 -7.25
CA LEU A 118 -23.22 -15.81 -7.96
C LEU A 118 -22.98 -14.31 -8.17
N VAL A 119 -22.43 -13.64 -7.15
CA VAL A 119 -22.13 -12.20 -7.22
C VAL A 119 -20.96 -11.94 -8.18
N VAL A 120 -19.94 -12.80 -8.22
CA VAL A 120 -18.86 -12.71 -9.21
C VAL A 120 -19.43 -12.74 -10.63
N GLY A 121 -20.39 -13.63 -10.90
CA GLY A 121 -21.07 -13.69 -12.21
C GLY A 121 -21.74 -12.36 -12.58
N TRP A 122 -22.43 -11.72 -11.63
CA TRP A 122 -23.04 -10.40 -11.84
C TRP A 122 -22.02 -9.29 -12.06
N MET A 123 -20.89 -9.32 -11.35
CA MET A 123 -19.81 -8.34 -11.51
C MET A 123 -19.13 -8.46 -12.88
N ASN A 124 -18.79 -9.68 -13.30
CA ASN A 124 -18.19 -9.93 -14.62
C ASN A 124 -19.11 -9.45 -15.75
N GLU A 125 -20.42 -9.69 -15.63
CA GLU A 125 -21.37 -9.25 -16.63
C GLU A 125 -21.55 -7.72 -16.67
N ALA A 126 -21.54 -7.08 -15.50
CA ALA A 126 -21.57 -5.62 -15.41
C ALA A 126 -20.30 -4.98 -16.00
N GLU A 127 -19.13 -5.58 -15.74
CA GLU A 127 -17.84 -5.17 -16.34
C GLU A 127 -17.89 -5.33 -17.86
N GLU A 128 -18.32 -6.49 -18.36
CA GLU A 128 -18.43 -6.74 -19.81
C GLU A 128 -19.39 -5.75 -20.49
N THR A 129 -20.54 -5.46 -19.85
CA THR A 129 -21.52 -4.49 -20.37
C THR A 129 -20.93 -3.08 -20.42
N LEU A 130 -20.21 -2.68 -19.37
CA LEU A 130 -19.53 -1.38 -19.29
C LEU A 130 -18.44 -1.24 -20.35
N LEU A 131 -17.67 -2.30 -20.61
CA LEU A 131 -16.63 -2.27 -21.65
C LEU A 131 -17.19 -2.26 -23.06
N LYS A 132 -18.32 -2.96 -23.29
CA LYS A 132 -19.01 -2.97 -24.58
C LYS A 132 -19.63 -1.63 -24.94
N SER A 133 -20.02 -0.80 -23.97
CA SER A 133 -20.59 0.51 -24.25
C SER A 133 -19.57 1.51 -24.81
N GLY A 134 -18.28 1.31 -24.52
CA GLY A 134 -17.19 2.18 -24.96
C GLY A 134 -17.10 3.53 -24.22
N GLU A 135 -17.97 3.76 -23.23
CA GLU A 135 -17.98 4.98 -22.40
C GLU A 135 -16.77 5.06 -21.47
N VAL A 136 -16.28 3.90 -20.99
CA VAL A 136 -15.07 3.80 -20.16
C VAL A 136 -13.97 3.13 -20.97
N ARG A 137 -12.84 3.81 -21.14
CA ARG A 137 -11.67 3.28 -21.88
C ARG A 137 -10.56 2.92 -20.90
N ILE A 138 -10.25 1.64 -20.79
CA ILE A 138 -9.09 1.14 -20.02
C ILE A 138 -7.83 1.39 -20.86
N LYS A 139 -6.98 2.32 -20.43
CA LYS A 139 -5.67 2.60 -21.06
C LYS A 139 -4.52 2.11 -20.18
N SER A 140 -4.71 2.09 -18.87
CA SER A 140 -3.70 1.74 -17.87
C SER A 140 -4.18 0.60 -16.96
N LYS A 141 -3.24 -0.03 -16.24
CA LYS A 141 -3.59 -1.00 -15.19
C LYS A 141 -4.33 -0.35 -14.02
N ALA A 142 -4.05 0.92 -13.74
CA ALA A 142 -4.77 1.66 -12.72
C ALA A 142 -6.25 1.81 -13.11
N ASP A 143 -6.53 2.02 -14.41
CA ASP A 143 -7.89 2.10 -14.93
C ASP A 143 -8.62 0.75 -14.79
N GLU A 144 -7.94 -0.38 -15.01
CA GLU A 144 -8.53 -1.71 -14.79
C GLU A 144 -8.93 -1.90 -13.32
N THR A 145 -8.05 -1.53 -12.38
CA THR A 145 -8.33 -1.58 -10.94
C THR A 145 -9.48 -0.65 -10.56
N LEU A 146 -9.49 0.58 -11.08
CA LEU A 146 -10.58 1.54 -10.91
C LEU A 146 -11.92 0.96 -11.38
N VAL A 147 -11.97 0.39 -12.58
CA VAL A 147 -13.17 -0.23 -13.14
C VAL A 147 -13.66 -1.37 -12.24
N LYS A 148 -12.78 -2.27 -11.81
CA LYS A 148 -13.18 -3.40 -10.96
C LYS A 148 -13.68 -2.97 -9.59
N CYS A 149 -13.01 -2.02 -8.94
CA CYS A 149 -13.46 -1.45 -7.67
C CYS A 149 -14.81 -0.73 -7.83
N SER A 150 -15.00 0.00 -8.94
CA SER A 150 -16.27 0.66 -9.28
C SER A 150 -17.40 -0.33 -9.48
N VAL A 151 -17.16 -1.41 -10.26
CA VAL A 151 -18.13 -2.48 -10.50
C VAL A 151 -18.51 -3.21 -9.22
N PHE A 152 -17.53 -3.50 -8.37
CA PHE A 152 -17.76 -4.11 -7.06
C PHE A 152 -18.61 -3.20 -6.17
N TYR A 153 -18.26 -1.91 -6.07
CA TYR A 153 -18.98 -0.93 -5.27
C TYR A 153 -20.41 -0.72 -5.77
N TRP A 154 -20.59 -0.55 -7.08
CA TRP A 154 -21.89 -0.41 -7.72
C TRP A 154 -22.77 -1.66 -7.48
N THR A 155 -22.20 -2.86 -7.63
CA THR A 155 -22.92 -4.11 -7.37
C THR A 155 -23.32 -4.20 -5.89
N ALA A 156 -22.44 -3.79 -4.96
CA ALA A 156 -22.77 -3.72 -3.54
C ALA A 156 -23.93 -2.75 -3.25
N GLN A 157 -24.01 -1.62 -3.96
CA GLN A 157 -25.15 -0.69 -3.88
C GLN A 157 -26.45 -1.32 -4.39
N VAL A 158 -26.41 -2.00 -5.54
CA VAL A 158 -27.57 -2.71 -6.11
C VAL A 158 -28.09 -3.79 -5.15
N LEU A 159 -27.18 -4.49 -4.47
CA LEU A 159 -27.50 -5.48 -3.43
C LEU A 159 -27.92 -4.86 -2.08
N SER A 160 -27.91 -3.53 -1.98
CA SER A 160 -28.20 -2.78 -0.75
C SER A 160 -27.26 -3.13 0.43
N LEU A 161 -25.99 -3.40 0.15
CA LEU A 161 -24.97 -3.71 1.15
C LEU A 161 -24.39 -2.41 1.76
N THR A 162 -25.13 -1.82 2.70
CA THR A 162 -24.77 -0.54 3.35
C THR A 162 -23.47 -0.56 4.15
N ARG A 163 -22.89 -1.74 4.39
CA ARG A 163 -21.62 -1.91 5.13
C ARG A 163 -20.39 -1.51 4.32
N ILE A 164 -20.48 -1.55 2.98
CA ILE A 164 -19.35 -1.28 2.11
C ILE A 164 -19.36 0.21 1.77
N LYS A 165 -18.48 0.95 2.44
CA LYS A 165 -18.26 2.39 2.17
C LYS A 165 -17.16 2.58 1.12
N PRO A 166 -17.21 3.64 0.29
CA PRO A 166 -16.22 3.87 -0.78
C PRO A 166 -14.80 4.04 -0.23
N GLN A 167 -14.63 4.55 1.00
CA GLN A 167 -13.31 4.74 1.61
C GLN A 167 -12.53 3.43 1.78
N HIS A 168 -13.23 2.30 1.92
CA HIS A 168 -12.58 0.99 2.05
C HIS A 168 -11.97 0.48 0.75
N LEU A 169 -12.38 1.03 -0.40
CA LEU A 169 -11.84 0.67 -1.73
C LEU A 169 -10.81 1.70 -2.18
N ILE A 170 -11.02 2.98 -1.85
CA ILE A 170 -10.11 4.06 -2.24
C ILE A 170 -8.73 3.91 -1.59
N ALA A 171 -8.68 3.69 -0.27
CA ALA A 171 -7.41 3.70 0.45
C ALA A 171 -6.45 2.55 0.07
N PRO A 172 -6.90 1.28 -0.09
CA PRO A 172 -5.99 0.18 -0.43
C PRO A 172 -5.48 0.23 -1.87
N TYR A 173 -6.28 0.78 -2.80
CA TYR A 173 -5.99 0.74 -4.23
C TYR A 173 -5.53 2.10 -4.79
N SER A 174 -5.39 3.13 -3.94
CA SER A 174 -4.97 4.49 -4.34
C SER A 174 -5.84 5.08 -5.46
N ILE A 175 -7.15 4.86 -5.37
CA ILE A 175 -8.14 5.35 -6.34
C ILE A 175 -8.66 6.71 -5.89
N GLU A 176 -8.82 7.69 -6.79
CA GLU A 176 -9.45 8.97 -6.46
C GLU A 176 -10.97 8.81 -6.27
N LEU A 177 -11.55 9.51 -5.29
CA LEU A 177 -12.98 9.40 -4.99
C LEU A 177 -13.85 9.86 -6.17
N ASP A 178 -13.42 10.92 -6.85
CA ASP A 178 -14.15 11.54 -7.95
C ASP A 178 -14.19 10.58 -9.14
N ASP A 179 -13.05 9.98 -9.51
CA ASP A 179 -12.97 8.95 -10.56
C ASP A 179 -13.88 7.75 -10.28
N LEU A 180 -13.90 7.27 -9.03
CA LEU A 180 -14.78 6.17 -8.61
C LEU A 180 -16.26 6.57 -8.80
N GLN A 181 -16.64 7.79 -8.43
CA GLN A 181 -18.01 8.28 -8.56
C GLN A 181 -18.42 8.46 -10.02
N ASP A 182 -17.53 8.99 -10.86
CA ASP A 182 -17.76 9.18 -12.29
C ASP A 182 -18.05 7.85 -13.00
N VAL A 183 -17.22 6.83 -12.74
CA VAL A 183 -17.43 5.49 -13.30
C VAL A 183 -18.74 4.88 -12.79
N VAL A 184 -19.06 5.04 -11.50
CA VAL A 184 -20.32 4.55 -10.92
C VAL A 184 -21.54 5.26 -11.53
N GLN A 185 -21.44 6.55 -11.83
CA GLN A 185 -22.48 7.31 -12.51
C GLN A 185 -22.71 6.77 -13.93
N VAL A 186 -21.64 6.51 -14.69
CA VAL A 186 -21.72 5.87 -16.01
C VAL A 186 -22.31 4.47 -15.91
N MET A 187 -21.95 3.69 -14.88
CA MET A 187 -22.54 2.36 -14.65
C MET A 187 -24.06 2.43 -14.39
N ASN A 188 -24.55 3.46 -13.71
CA ASN A 188 -25.98 3.62 -13.46
C ASN A 188 -26.80 3.84 -14.75
N SER A 189 -26.23 4.50 -15.76
CA SER A 189 -26.89 4.66 -17.06
C SER A 189 -26.75 3.41 -17.92
N VAL A 190 -25.52 2.90 -18.08
CA VAL A 190 -25.17 1.80 -18.99
C VAL A 190 -25.67 0.44 -18.48
N CYS A 191 -25.51 0.16 -17.20
CA CYS A 191 -25.80 -1.16 -16.60
C CYS A 191 -27.19 -1.23 -15.95
N SER A 192 -28.13 -0.36 -16.34
CA SER A 192 -29.50 -0.32 -15.79
C SER A 192 -30.22 -1.66 -15.94
N ALA A 193 -30.17 -2.27 -17.13
CA ALA A 193 -30.76 -3.59 -17.40
C ALA A 193 -30.15 -4.71 -16.53
N VAL A 194 -28.81 -4.69 -16.34
CA VAL A 194 -28.10 -5.64 -15.47
C VAL A 194 -28.56 -5.45 -14.01
N SER A 195 -28.68 -4.20 -13.54
CA SER A 195 -29.18 -3.87 -12.21
C SER A 195 -30.59 -4.42 -11.99
N ASP A 196 -31.50 -4.24 -12.95
CA ASP A 196 -32.89 -4.69 -12.82
C ASP A 196 -32.99 -6.21 -12.75
N ARG A 197 -32.21 -6.92 -13.56
CA ARG A 197 -32.13 -8.38 -13.47
C ARG A 197 -31.58 -8.83 -12.11
N ILE A 198 -30.51 -8.20 -11.60
CA ILE A 198 -29.97 -8.50 -10.27
C ILE A 198 -31.05 -8.30 -9.20
N LYS A 199 -31.80 -7.19 -9.24
CA LYS A 199 -32.88 -6.91 -8.29
C LYS A 199 -33.99 -7.98 -8.34
N VAL A 200 -34.41 -8.39 -9.54
CA VAL A 200 -35.39 -9.47 -9.72
C VAL A 200 -34.89 -10.77 -9.09
N GLU A 201 -33.64 -11.14 -9.37
CA GLU A 201 -33.04 -12.38 -8.87
C GLU A 201 -32.84 -12.35 -7.34
N VAL A 202 -32.41 -11.21 -6.79
CA VAL A 202 -32.33 -11.00 -5.33
C VAL A 202 -33.70 -11.10 -4.68
N ASN A 203 -34.74 -10.52 -5.28
CA ASN A 203 -36.10 -10.62 -4.77
C ASN A 203 -36.62 -12.06 -4.85
N ARG A 204 -36.30 -12.80 -5.92
CA ARG A 204 -36.60 -14.23 -6.06
C ARG A 204 -35.94 -15.05 -4.97
N LEU A 205 -34.64 -14.82 -4.72
CA LEU A 205 -33.89 -15.50 -3.65
C LEU A 205 -34.40 -15.15 -2.25
N LYS A 206 -34.80 -13.89 -2.01
CA LYS A 206 -35.45 -13.45 -0.76
C LYS A 206 -36.81 -14.12 -0.57
N ALA A 207 -37.62 -14.22 -1.62
CA ALA A 207 -38.91 -14.90 -1.58
C ALA A 207 -38.76 -16.40 -1.31
N ALA A 208 -37.79 -17.06 -1.95
CA ALA A 208 -37.47 -18.47 -1.71
C ALA A 208 -36.98 -18.72 -0.28
N ALA A 209 -36.20 -17.80 0.30
CA ALA A 209 -35.76 -17.90 1.70
C ALA A 209 -36.88 -17.71 2.73
N ARG A 210 -37.96 -16.99 2.37
CA ARG A 210 -39.13 -16.77 3.22
C ARG A 210 -40.14 -17.91 3.17
N GLN A 211 -40.10 -18.77 2.15
CA GLN A 211 -40.97 -19.94 2.12
C GLN A 211 -40.65 -20.77 3.36
N PRO A 212 -41.60 -20.91 4.32
CA PRO A 212 -41.37 -21.75 5.47
C PRO A 212 -41.02 -23.11 4.90
N LYS A 213 -39.91 -23.71 5.37
CA LYS A 213 -39.63 -25.12 5.09
C LYS A 213 -40.81 -25.87 5.68
N THR A 214 -41.87 -26.05 4.90
CA THR A 214 -43.02 -26.86 5.23
C THR A 214 -42.38 -28.17 5.52
N LYS A 215 -42.33 -28.52 6.81
CA LYS A 215 -41.72 -29.76 7.30
C LYS A 215 -42.25 -30.80 6.35
N GLN A 216 -41.38 -31.29 5.47
CA GLN A 216 -41.72 -32.30 4.50
C GLN A 216 -42.15 -33.42 5.42
N HIS A 217 -43.46 -33.59 5.52
CA HIS A 217 -44.08 -34.57 6.37
C HIS A 217 -43.58 -35.85 5.76
N ILE A 218 -42.52 -36.41 6.35
CA ILE A 218 -41.95 -37.70 5.98
C ILE A 218 -43.17 -38.61 5.90
N PRO A 219 -43.58 -39.06 4.69
CA PRO A 219 -44.70 -39.96 4.62
C PRO A 219 -44.33 -41.16 5.50
N PRO A 220 -45.18 -41.53 6.47
CA PRO A 220 -44.89 -42.67 7.33
C PRO A 220 -44.63 -43.86 6.40
N ALA A 221 -43.51 -44.54 6.62
CA ALA A 221 -43.15 -45.74 5.88
C ALA A 221 -44.29 -46.75 5.97
N THR A 222 -45.12 -46.83 4.93
CA THR A 222 -46.10 -47.89 4.77
C THR A 222 -45.36 -49.13 4.33
N SER A 223 -45.06 -49.99 5.29
CA SER A 223 -44.79 -51.39 5.03
C SER A 223 -45.97 -51.97 4.26
N SER A 224 -45.69 -52.47 3.08
CA SER A 224 -46.56 -53.35 2.30
C SER A 224 -47.04 -54.55 3.13
N LYS A 225 -48.34 -54.63 3.39
CA LYS A 225 -49.06 -55.91 3.41
C LYS A 225 -50.56 -55.70 3.15
N ALA A 226 -51.07 -56.53 2.25
CA ALA A 226 -52.48 -56.71 1.87
C ALA A 226 -53.41 -56.66 3.10
N THR A 227 -54.69 -56.28 3.01
CA THR A 227 -55.75 -57.04 2.33
C THR A 227 -57.06 -56.23 2.42
N THR A 228 -57.90 -56.32 1.37
CA THR A 228 -59.38 -56.26 1.36
C THR A 228 -60.17 -55.10 1.99
N ALA A 229 -60.82 -54.35 1.08
CA ALA A 229 -62.28 -54.22 0.91
C ALA A 229 -63.17 -53.47 1.95
N LYS A 230 -64.01 -52.61 1.36
CA LYS A 230 -65.38 -52.20 1.75
C LYS A 230 -65.56 -51.29 2.99
N THR A 231 -66.09 -50.09 2.76
CA THR A 231 -67.52 -49.72 2.99
C THR A 231 -67.65 -48.21 3.23
N ALA A 232 -68.70 -47.63 2.65
CA ALA A 232 -69.14 -46.24 2.75
C ALA A 232 -69.56 -45.81 4.17
N THR A 233 -69.43 -44.52 4.50
CA THR A 233 -70.56 -43.57 4.71
C THR A 233 -70.09 -42.23 5.30
N PRO A 234 -70.86 -41.13 5.11
CA PRO A 234 -70.52 -39.78 5.56
C PRO A 234 -71.27 -39.41 6.85
N SER A 235 -70.67 -38.61 7.72
CA SER A 235 -71.42 -37.89 8.77
C SER A 235 -70.88 -36.48 9.00
N LYS A 236 -71.80 -35.53 8.83
CA LYS A 236 -71.71 -34.14 9.29
C LYS A 236 -71.98 -34.11 10.79
N THR A 237 -71.23 -33.32 11.55
CA THR A 237 -71.77 -32.71 12.78
C THR A 237 -71.07 -31.38 13.09
N LYS A 238 -71.91 -30.45 13.54
CA LYS A 238 -71.68 -29.03 13.77
C LYS A 238 -70.92 -28.79 15.09
N THR A 239 -70.06 -27.76 15.13
CA THR A 239 -69.82 -26.70 16.16
C THR A 239 -70.08 -26.95 17.66
N PRO A 240 -69.72 -26.02 18.58
CA PRO A 240 -68.50 -25.23 18.80
C PRO A 240 -68.02 -25.37 20.27
N SER A 241 -66.75 -25.10 20.60
CA SER A 241 -66.41 -24.70 22.00
C SER A 241 -65.03 -24.07 22.11
N LYS A 242 -65.02 -22.77 22.44
CA LYS A 242 -63.93 -22.15 23.22
C LYS A 242 -64.18 -22.55 24.68
N PRO A 243 -63.13 -22.85 25.47
CA PRO A 243 -62.69 -21.78 26.35
C PRO A 243 -61.17 -21.73 26.59
N SER A 244 -60.73 -20.51 26.91
CA SER A 244 -59.56 -20.13 27.69
C SER A 244 -58.57 -21.22 28.12
N LEU A 245 -57.32 -21.06 27.68
CA LEU A 245 -56.17 -21.29 28.53
C LEU A 245 -55.10 -20.26 28.18
N LYS A 246 -55.01 -19.24 29.05
CA LYS A 246 -53.83 -18.40 29.21
C LYS A 246 -52.67 -19.33 29.54
N ARG A 247 -51.83 -19.64 28.56
CA ARG A 247 -50.50 -20.22 28.79
C ARG A 247 -49.50 -19.14 28.39
N SER A 248 -49.09 -18.38 29.40
CA SER A 248 -47.88 -17.57 29.34
C SER A 248 -46.73 -18.47 28.91
N LEU A 249 -46.20 -18.20 27.73
CA LEU A 249 -44.91 -18.73 27.31
C LEU A 249 -43.82 -17.99 28.11
N PRO A 250 -42.75 -18.68 28.51
CA PRO A 250 -41.68 -18.06 29.29
C PRO A 250 -40.92 -17.07 28.42
N THR A 251 -40.83 -15.84 28.89
CA THR A 251 -39.75 -14.92 28.57
C THR A 251 -38.41 -15.64 28.74
N PRO A 252 -37.52 -15.65 27.74
CA PRO A 252 -36.12 -15.90 28.02
C PRO A 252 -35.62 -14.68 28.81
N SER A 253 -35.48 -14.87 30.12
CA SER A 253 -34.75 -13.97 30.99
C SER A 253 -33.38 -13.74 30.39
N VAL A 254 -33.14 -12.51 29.95
CA VAL A 254 -31.81 -11.94 29.76
C VAL A 254 -31.17 -11.99 31.13
N ALA A 255 -30.28 -12.97 31.32
CA ALA A 255 -29.35 -12.93 32.43
C ALA A 255 -28.37 -11.78 32.16
N ASP A 256 -28.29 -10.88 33.12
CA ASP A 256 -27.21 -9.91 33.26
C ASP A 256 -25.85 -10.57 33.02
N PRO A 257 -24.94 -9.96 32.24
CA PRO A 257 -23.53 -10.32 32.35
C PRO A 257 -23.01 -9.78 33.68
N GLU A 258 -22.77 -10.70 34.61
CA GLU A 258 -21.95 -10.46 35.80
C GLU A 258 -20.67 -9.70 35.43
N SER A 259 -20.44 -8.63 36.18
CA SER A 259 -19.22 -7.85 36.17
C SER A 259 -18.03 -8.73 36.55
N VAL A 260 -17.35 -9.28 35.56
CA VAL A 260 -16.04 -9.92 35.75
C VAL A 260 -15.02 -8.82 36.02
N THR A 261 -14.64 -8.73 37.28
CA THR A 261 -13.50 -7.96 37.77
C THR A 261 -12.23 -8.28 36.97
N PRO A 262 -11.33 -7.31 36.72
CA PRO A 262 -10.07 -7.56 36.04
C PRO A 262 -9.12 -8.34 36.97
N SER A 263 -9.19 -9.67 36.87
CA SER A 263 -8.23 -10.58 37.49
C SER A 263 -6.85 -10.31 36.89
N LYS A 264 -5.96 -9.78 37.73
CA LYS A 264 -4.56 -9.52 37.45
C LYS A 264 -3.93 -10.77 36.83
N ARG A 265 -3.53 -10.69 35.56
CA ARG A 265 -2.69 -11.71 34.91
C ARG A 265 -1.45 -11.93 35.77
N ARG A 266 -1.44 -13.05 36.50
CA ARG A 266 -0.21 -13.69 36.96
C ARG A 266 0.62 -13.98 35.73
N VAL A 267 1.77 -13.33 35.64
CA VAL A 267 2.87 -13.71 34.76
C VAL A 267 3.33 -15.09 35.22
N VAL A 268 2.91 -16.13 34.50
CA VAL A 268 3.47 -17.47 34.64
C VAL A 268 4.75 -17.48 33.82
N PHE A 269 5.90 -17.40 34.50
CA PHE A 269 7.18 -17.71 33.89
C PHE A 269 7.18 -19.18 33.52
N VAL A 270 7.17 -19.47 32.22
CA VAL A 270 7.46 -20.80 31.72
C VAL A 270 8.93 -21.09 32.02
N GLN A 271 9.13 -21.99 32.98
CA GLN A 271 10.41 -22.54 33.37
C GLN A 271 10.96 -23.35 32.19
N ARG A 272 11.95 -22.77 31.50
CA ARG A 272 12.71 -23.44 30.44
C ARG A 272 13.69 -24.39 31.13
N VAL A 273 13.53 -25.68 30.89
CA VAL A 273 14.44 -26.73 31.35
C VAL A 273 15.83 -26.47 30.76
N GLU A 274 16.77 -26.13 31.64
CA GLU A 274 18.19 -26.08 31.39
C GLU A 274 18.72 -27.52 31.17
N THR A 275 19.42 -27.71 30.06
CA THR A 275 20.39 -28.81 29.93
C THR A 275 21.77 -28.18 29.74
N ALA A 276 22.57 -28.36 30.78
CA ALA A 276 24.02 -28.47 30.84
C ALA A 276 24.92 -27.47 30.08
N ASP A 277 25.71 -26.78 30.91
CA ASP A 277 27.14 -26.51 30.72
C ASP A 277 27.58 -25.63 29.55
N THR A 278 27.74 -24.34 29.87
CA THR A 278 29.09 -23.75 29.82
C THR A 278 29.13 -22.43 30.60
N VAL A 279 29.86 -22.48 31.71
CA VAL A 279 30.42 -21.35 32.45
C VAL A 279 31.17 -20.43 31.49
N LEU A 280 31.00 -19.11 31.59
CA LEU A 280 32.10 -18.12 31.64
C LEU A 280 31.56 -16.69 31.87
N GLN A 281 31.81 -16.23 33.10
CA GLN A 281 32.25 -14.90 33.54
C GLN A 281 31.65 -13.61 32.93
N THR A 282 31.01 -12.88 33.84
CA THR A 282 30.75 -11.43 33.81
C THR A 282 32.02 -10.60 33.58
N PRO A 283 31.91 -9.43 32.90
CA PRO A 283 32.82 -8.33 33.15
C PRO A 283 32.12 -7.18 33.88
N VAL A 284 32.83 -6.80 34.94
CA VAL A 284 32.56 -5.77 35.92
C VAL A 284 32.64 -4.36 35.31
N LYS A 285 31.67 -3.56 35.72
CA LYS A 285 31.56 -2.10 35.61
C LYS A 285 32.76 -1.38 36.26
N LYS A 286 33.70 -0.88 35.47
CA LYS A 286 34.69 0.18 35.79
C LYS A 286 35.09 0.83 34.45
N ARG A 287 35.47 2.10 34.31
CA ARG A 287 35.49 3.32 35.11
C ARG A 287 35.85 4.40 34.08
N ARG A 288 35.16 5.52 34.13
CA ARG A 288 35.42 6.74 33.35
C ARG A 288 36.81 7.29 33.68
N VAL A 289 37.68 7.47 32.69
CA VAL A 289 38.91 8.26 32.80
C VAL A 289 39.01 9.17 31.58
N TYR A 290 39.12 10.47 31.87
CA TYR A 290 39.43 11.54 30.93
C TYR A 290 40.92 11.52 30.56
N GLY A 291 41.20 11.81 29.29
CA GLY A 291 42.29 12.63 28.77
C GLY A 291 43.73 12.39 29.24
N THR A 292 44.63 12.15 28.28
CA THR A 292 45.79 13.03 27.98
C THR A 292 46.61 12.44 26.82
N HIS A 293 46.90 13.28 25.81
CA HIS A 293 48.02 13.08 24.88
C HIS A 293 49.35 13.20 25.65
N PRO A 294 50.44 12.57 25.19
CA PRO A 294 51.37 13.34 24.36
C PRO A 294 52.15 12.55 23.29
N LEU A 295 52.70 13.36 22.38
CA LEU A 295 53.73 13.13 21.37
C LEU A 295 54.92 12.29 21.84
N SER A 296 55.47 11.43 20.97
CA SER A 296 56.92 11.29 20.73
C SER A 296 57.17 10.19 19.68
N SER A 297 57.59 10.57 18.46
CA SER A 297 58.91 10.29 17.84
C SER A 297 59.42 8.84 17.95
N ARG A 298 59.65 8.18 16.81
CA ARG A 298 60.99 7.83 16.27
C ARG A 298 60.87 6.94 15.01
N SER A 299 61.50 7.40 13.93
CA SER A 299 61.96 6.59 12.78
C SER A 299 63.27 5.87 13.18
N PRO A 300 63.63 4.71 12.58
CA PRO A 300 64.47 4.66 11.37
C PRO A 300 63.94 3.63 10.35
N GLU A 301 63.98 3.86 9.03
CA GLU A 301 65.12 3.89 8.10
C GLU A 301 65.61 2.51 7.64
N ALA A 302 65.58 2.36 6.30
CA ALA A 302 66.30 1.45 5.41
C ALA A 302 66.01 -0.07 5.47
N SER A 303 65.50 -0.61 4.36
CA SER A 303 66.33 -1.36 3.38
C SER A 303 65.51 -1.81 2.17
N MET A 304 65.90 -1.32 0.98
CA MET A 304 65.65 -1.97 -0.33
C MET A 304 66.64 -3.15 -0.51
N PRO A 305 66.46 -4.10 -1.46
CA PRO A 305 66.72 -3.90 -2.92
C PRO A 305 65.60 -4.49 -3.81
N ALA A 306 65.20 -3.88 -4.93
CA ALA A 306 65.84 -3.78 -6.26
C ALA A 306 65.59 -4.97 -7.22
N SER A 307 64.95 -4.61 -8.35
CA SER A 307 65.20 -5.07 -9.74
C SER A 307 64.69 -6.43 -10.24
N SER A 308 63.71 -6.37 -11.16
CA SER A 308 63.93 -6.88 -12.53
C SER A 308 62.90 -6.37 -13.51
N ALA A 309 63.40 -5.65 -14.51
CA ALA A 309 62.71 -5.26 -15.73
C ALA A 309 62.58 -6.46 -16.68
N ARG A 310 61.47 -6.54 -17.43
CA ARG A 310 61.49 -7.11 -18.79
C ARG A 310 60.40 -6.50 -19.65
N THR A 311 60.83 -5.56 -20.48
CA THR A 311 60.20 -5.14 -21.72
C THR A 311 60.22 -6.29 -22.73
N GLN A 312 59.09 -6.55 -23.40
CA GLN A 312 59.10 -7.03 -24.78
C GLN A 312 58.06 -6.26 -25.61
N HIS A 313 58.64 -5.60 -26.60
CA HIS A 313 58.08 -4.86 -27.72
C HIS A 313 58.02 -5.83 -28.90
N LEU A 314 56.96 -5.82 -29.72
CA LEU A 314 56.85 -6.29 -31.13
C LEU A 314 55.41 -5.89 -31.57
N ASN A 315 55.18 -4.82 -32.36
CA ASN A 315 55.27 -4.72 -33.83
C ASN A 315 54.72 -5.97 -34.54
N SER A 316 53.85 -5.96 -35.56
CA SER A 316 53.26 -4.95 -36.46
C SER A 316 52.08 -5.63 -37.18
N SER A 317 51.13 -4.88 -37.76
CA SER A 317 50.63 -5.13 -39.13
C SER A 317 49.74 -3.98 -39.60
N ASP A 318 50.18 -3.40 -40.71
CA ASP A 318 49.55 -2.39 -41.55
C ASP A 318 48.24 -2.85 -42.21
N THR A 319 47.31 -1.92 -42.41
CA THR A 319 46.45 -1.86 -43.61
C THR A 319 46.09 -0.40 -43.91
N PRO A 320 46.39 0.12 -45.13
CA PRO A 320 45.92 1.43 -45.58
C PRO A 320 44.91 1.30 -46.73
N VAL A 321 43.74 1.93 -46.63
CA VAL A 321 42.88 2.42 -47.75
C VAL A 321 41.89 3.42 -47.12
N ASP A 322 42.12 4.73 -47.20
CA ASP A 322 41.71 5.68 -48.26
C ASP A 322 40.25 6.16 -48.18
N GLY A 323 40.11 7.49 -48.22
CA GLY A 323 38.94 8.24 -48.71
C GLY A 323 37.68 8.33 -47.84
N SER A 324 37.48 9.47 -47.16
CA SER A 324 36.38 10.39 -47.50
C SER A 324 36.29 11.55 -46.51
N GLU A 325 36.45 12.74 -47.07
CA GLU A 325 36.37 14.04 -46.41
C GLU A 325 34.90 14.43 -46.21
N HIS A 326 34.47 14.66 -44.96
CA HIS A 326 33.36 15.57 -44.68
C HIS A 326 33.67 16.40 -43.45
N ALA A 327 34.07 17.64 -43.71
CA ALA A 327 34.18 18.70 -42.75
C ALA A 327 32.82 18.96 -42.09
N THR A 328 32.77 18.82 -40.77
CA THR A 328 31.73 19.49 -39.96
C THR A 328 32.41 20.20 -38.81
N SER A 329 32.22 21.52 -38.79
CA SER A 329 32.78 22.47 -37.83
C SER A 329 32.20 22.21 -36.43
N THR A 330 33.00 21.60 -35.55
CA THR A 330 32.68 21.47 -34.12
C THR A 330 33.17 22.72 -33.40
N VAL A 331 32.23 23.62 -33.09
CA VAL A 331 32.44 24.76 -32.20
C VAL A 331 32.54 24.23 -30.77
N ALA A 332 33.71 24.39 -30.16
CA ALA A 332 33.98 24.06 -28.77
C ALA A 332 33.28 25.07 -27.84
N PRO A 333 32.57 24.65 -26.79
CA PRO A 333 32.15 25.55 -25.72
C PRO A 333 33.32 25.78 -24.75
N GLU A 334 33.62 27.06 -24.58
CA GLU A 334 34.60 27.64 -23.66
C GLU A 334 34.28 27.24 -22.21
N CYS A 335 35.27 26.65 -21.54
CA CYS A 335 35.18 26.23 -20.14
C CYS A 335 35.35 27.46 -19.24
N VAL A 336 34.25 28.00 -18.72
CA VAL A 336 34.27 29.05 -17.70
C VAL A 336 34.41 28.45 -16.32
N ASP A 337 35.57 28.69 -15.70
CA ASP A 337 35.89 28.34 -14.32
C ASP A 337 35.02 29.15 -13.33
N PHE A 338 34.00 28.51 -12.77
CA PHE A 338 33.28 29.03 -11.61
C PHE A 338 33.93 28.53 -10.32
N THR A 339 34.84 29.33 -9.76
CA THR A 339 35.29 29.19 -8.36
C THR A 339 34.16 29.61 -7.41
N SER A 340 33.29 28.68 -7.03
CA SER A 340 32.28 28.89 -5.99
C SER A 340 32.85 28.54 -4.61
N SER A 341 33.37 29.55 -3.91
CA SER A 341 33.69 29.48 -2.49
C SER A 341 32.41 29.27 -1.66
N ALA A 342 32.29 28.10 -1.04
CA ALA A 342 31.23 27.79 -0.10
C ALA A 342 31.42 28.58 1.21
N VAL A 343 30.71 29.70 1.34
CA VAL A 343 30.58 30.44 2.61
C VAL A 343 29.35 29.93 3.35
N THR A 344 29.59 29.27 4.48
CA THR A 344 28.56 28.83 5.41
C THR A 344 27.97 30.02 6.17
N PRO A 345 26.63 30.12 6.36
CA PRO A 345 26.06 31.21 7.13
C PRO A 345 26.27 30.99 8.63
N ARG A 346 27.12 31.83 9.22
CA ARG A 346 27.26 31.99 10.68
C ARG A 346 25.94 32.45 11.29
N ARG A 347 25.49 31.67 12.28
CA ARG A 347 24.34 31.91 13.16
C ARG A 347 24.55 33.23 13.92
N SER A 348 23.87 34.29 13.49
CA SER A 348 23.85 35.59 14.15
C SER A 348 22.79 35.62 15.25
N THR A 349 23.23 35.68 16.48
CA THR A 349 22.43 35.97 17.69
C THR A 349 22.00 37.44 17.66
N ARG A 350 20.75 37.70 17.24
CA ARG A 350 20.20 39.05 17.30
C ARG A 350 19.53 39.31 18.65
N ARG A 351 20.27 40.11 19.41
CA ARG A 351 19.93 40.91 20.59
C ARG A 351 18.52 41.53 20.48
N SER A 352 17.73 41.34 21.52
CA SER A 352 16.49 42.05 21.82
C SER A 352 16.77 43.55 22.00
N VAL A 353 16.04 44.40 21.28
CA VAL A 353 15.99 45.86 21.44
C VAL A 353 14.52 46.29 21.50
N ASN A 354 14.28 47.19 22.44
CA ASN A 354 13.02 47.75 22.92
C ASN A 354 12.18 48.56 21.91
N GLN A 355 10.93 48.81 22.35
CA GLN A 355 10.00 49.92 22.01
C GLN A 355 9.28 49.81 20.65
N LEU A 356 8.01 50.20 20.48
CA LEU A 356 7.30 51.38 20.98
C LEU A 356 5.77 51.17 21.15
N GLU A 357 5.18 52.09 21.91
CA GLU A 357 3.78 52.30 22.28
C GLU A 357 2.85 52.70 21.11
N ALA A 358 1.56 52.31 21.23
CA ALA A 358 0.29 53.04 20.90
C ALA A 358 0.07 53.64 19.47
N PRO A 359 -1.17 53.93 18.99
CA PRO A 359 -2.41 54.21 19.74
C PRO A 359 -3.75 53.62 19.23
N THR A 360 -4.68 53.50 20.19
CA THR A 360 -6.08 53.95 20.24
C THR A 360 -6.92 54.08 18.95
N SER A 361 -8.03 53.33 18.91
CA SER A 361 -9.36 53.73 18.36
C SER A 361 -10.38 52.73 18.92
N GLN A 362 -11.08 53.02 20.03
CA GLN A 362 -12.42 53.63 20.07
C GLN A 362 -13.33 53.23 18.91
N VAL A 363 -14.28 52.30 19.15
CA VAL A 363 -15.72 52.50 18.89
C VAL A 363 -16.51 51.61 19.86
N THR A 364 -17.33 52.30 20.63
CA THR A 364 -18.48 51.91 21.45
C THR A 364 -19.50 51.02 20.73
N ASN A 365 -20.10 50.03 21.42
CA ASN A 365 -21.45 50.22 21.93
C ASN A 365 -21.87 49.16 22.97
N GLU A 366 -22.66 49.64 23.91
CA GLU A 366 -23.26 49.01 25.06
C GLU A 366 -24.28 47.93 24.66
N GLN A 367 -24.31 46.81 25.40
CA GLN A 367 -25.56 46.44 26.06
C GLN A 367 -25.29 45.57 27.30
N GLN A 368 -25.79 46.11 28.40
CA GLN A 368 -25.77 45.69 29.78
C GLN A 368 -26.90 44.69 30.05
N GLU A 369 -26.66 43.67 30.86
CA GLU A 369 -27.51 43.31 32.02
C GLU A 369 -26.78 42.31 32.95
N PRO A 370 -27.12 42.32 34.26
CA PRO A 370 -26.26 41.84 35.34
C PRO A 370 -26.71 40.48 35.88
N SER A 371 -25.79 39.73 36.49
CA SER A 371 -26.15 38.81 37.57
C SER A 371 -24.98 38.72 38.54
N ASP A 372 -25.27 39.15 39.76
CA ASP A 372 -24.66 38.68 41.00
C ASP A 372 -24.47 37.16 40.96
N ASP A 373 -23.31 36.68 41.43
CA ASP A 373 -23.27 35.78 42.59
C ASP A 373 -21.80 35.50 42.99
N GLU A 374 -21.47 36.07 44.14
CA GLU A 374 -20.70 35.55 45.28
C GLU A 374 -19.30 34.94 45.09
N ASP A 375 -18.39 35.54 45.87
CA ASP A 375 -17.06 35.11 46.27
C ASP A 375 -17.02 33.66 46.78
N GLU A 376 -16.13 32.83 46.24
CA GLU A 376 -15.44 31.83 47.05
C GLU A 376 -13.95 31.74 46.73
N GLU A 377 -13.22 31.72 47.83
CA GLU A 377 -11.81 31.87 48.06
C GLU A 377 -10.97 30.66 47.59
N ASP A 378 -9.84 30.99 46.99
CA ASP A 378 -8.53 30.34 47.12
C ASP A 378 -8.49 28.83 47.47
N GLY A 379 -8.48 28.02 46.41
CA GLY A 379 -8.05 26.62 46.44
C GLY A 379 -7.07 26.34 45.31
N GLY A 380 -5.80 26.69 45.51
CA GLY A 380 -4.70 26.44 44.56
C GLY A 380 -4.54 24.98 44.13
N LEU A 381 -5.29 24.57 43.10
CA LEU A 381 -5.10 23.29 42.43
C LEU A 381 -3.89 23.38 41.48
N PRO A 382 -3.00 22.36 41.49
CA PRO A 382 -1.81 22.36 40.65
C PRO A 382 -2.22 22.42 39.18
N ARG A 383 -1.76 23.47 38.47
CA ARG A 383 -2.00 23.67 37.04
C ARG A 383 -1.72 22.38 36.27
N SER A 384 -2.81 21.70 35.89
CA SER A 384 -2.76 20.52 35.03
C SER A 384 -1.97 20.88 33.78
N LYS A 385 -0.88 20.15 33.54
CA LYS A 385 -0.08 20.27 32.31
C LYS A 385 -1.03 19.94 31.17
N HIS A 386 -1.50 20.97 30.48
CA HIS A 386 -2.44 20.83 29.38
C HIS A 386 -1.81 19.89 28.35
N PHE A 387 -2.40 18.70 28.25
CA PHE A 387 -2.07 17.71 27.26
C PHE A 387 -2.45 18.30 25.91
N ARG A 388 -1.49 18.92 25.20
CA ARG A 388 -1.70 19.35 23.81
C ARG A 388 -1.88 18.08 23.00
N PRO A 389 -3.06 17.84 22.40
CA PRO A 389 -3.27 16.65 21.58
C PRO A 389 -2.24 16.71 20.44
N PRO A 390 -1.42 15.66 20.22
CA PRO A 390 -0.34 15.65 19.23
C PRO A 390 -0.81 15.71 17.76
N PHE A 391 -2.08 16.03 17.52
CA PHE A 391 -2.73 15.98 16.20
C PHE A 391 -3.43 17.28 15.79
N ILE A 392 -3.36 18.37 16.57
CA ILE A 392 -3.88 19.68 16.14
C ILE A 392 -3.04 20.27 14.98
N ASP A 393 -1.79 19.82 14.81
CA ASP A 393 -0.91 20.29 13.72
C ASP A 393 -1.30 19.75 12.33
N ARG A 394 -2.22 18.79 12.21
CA ARG A 394 -2.57 18.23 10.88
C ARG A 394 -3.18 19.27 9.96
N ASP A 395 -3.99 20.18 10.49
CA ASP A 395 -4.56 21.30 9.73
C ASP A 395 -3.50 22.33 9.32
N GLN A 396 -2.39 22.42 10.06
CA GLN A 396 -1.27 23.30 9.72
C GLN A 396 -0.53 22.81 8.47
N TRP A 397 -0.47 21.49 8.24
CA TRP A 397 0.13 20.91 7.03
C TRP A 397 -0.76 21.04 5.79
N PHE A 398 -2.09 21.19 5.96
CA PHE A 398 -3.03 21.38 4.85
C PHE A 398 -3.27 22.85 4.49
N ARG A 399 -2.88 23.80 5.35
CA ARG A 399 -2.85 25.22 4.97
C ARG A 399 -1.66 25.46 4.04
N GLN A 400 -1.94 25.65 2.76
CA GLN A 400 -0.94 26.13 1.79
C GLN A 400 -0.23 27.36 2.36
N ASP A 401 1.10 27.34 2.35
CA ASP A 401 1.92 28.45 2.82
C ASP A 401 1.53 29.71 2.01
N PRO A 402 1.14 30.83 2.67
CA PRO A 402 0.79 32.08 1.99
C PRO A 402 1.88 32.59 1.03
N LYS A 403 3.15 32.20 1.25
CA LYS A 403 4.24 32.51 0.35
C LYS A 403 4.13 31.74 -0.98
N VAL A 404 3.80 30.45 -0.93
CA VAL A 404 3.61 29.61 -2.11
C VAL A 404 2.42 30.10 -2.93
N ASP A 405 1.32 30.50 -2.29
CA ASP A 405 0.16 31.08 -2.97
C ASP A 405 0.50 32.41 -3.70
N ARG A 406 1.33 33.27 -3.08
CA ARG A 406 1.84 34.49 -3.73
C ARG A 406 2.73 34.18 -4.94
N GLU A 407 3.64 33.22 -4.81
CA GLU A 407 4.53 32.80 -5.90
C GLU A 407 3.73 32.18 -7.06
N TRP A 408 2.72 31.36 -6.75
CA TRP A 408 1.80 30.79 -7.74
C TRP A 408 1.04 31.88 -8.50
N LYS A 409 0.45 32.86 -7.80
CA LYS A 409 -0.26 33.98 -8.42
C LYS A 409 0.66 34.82 -9.32
N MET A 410 1.91 35.05 -8.91
CA MET A 410 2.88 35.74 -9.76
C MET A 410 3.23 34.92 -11.00
N ALA A 411 3.38 33.60 -10.87
CA ALA A 411 3.64 32.70 -11.99
C ALA A 411 2.47 32.64 -12.99
N GLU A 412 1.22 32.60 -12.50
CA GLU A 412 0.03 32.66 -13.35
C GLU A 412 -0.11 34.01 -14.06
N ALA A 413 0.11 35.13 -13.36
CA ALA A 413 0.09 36.45 -13.98
C ALA A 413 1.18 36.60 -15.05
N TYR A 414 2.38 36.08 -14.79
CA TYR A 414 3.48 36.08 -15.76
C TYR A 414 3.15 35.18 -16.97
N LYS A 415 2.59 33.98 -16.74
CA LYS A 415 2.11 33.09 -17.79
C LYS A 415 1.06 33.77 -18.66
N GLN A 416 0.08 34.45 -18.06
CA GLN A 416 -0.95 35.18 -18.80
C GLN A 416 -0.33 36.30 -19.63
N LYS A 417 0.58 37.10 -19.05
CA LYS A 417 1.31 38.14 -19.79
C LYS A 417 2.11 37.58 -20.97
N MET A 418 2.72 36.40 -20.82
CA MET A 418 3.41 35.71 -21.91
C MET A 418 2.45 35.22 -22.99
N VAL A 419 1.26 34.75 -22.60
CA VAL A 419 0.22 34.35 -23.54
C VAL A 419 -0.33 35.55 -24.31
N ASP A 420 -0.52 36.68 -23.66
CA ASP A 420 -1.02 37.90 -24.31
C ASP A 420 0.01 38.49 -25.29
N ALA A 421 1.30 38.42 -24.93
CA ALA A 421 2.38 38.96 -25.76
C ALA A 421 2.76 38.06 -26.95
N TYR A 422 2.72 36.74 -26.78
CA TYR A 422 3.26 35.79 -27.76
C TYR A 422 2.25 34.74 -28.25
N GLY A 423 0.99 34.84 -27.83
CA GLY A 423 0.00 33.78 -28.02
C GLY A 423 0.30 32.55 -27.16
N TYR A 424 -0.31 31.41 -27.45
CA TYR A 424 -0.02 30.16 -26.74
C TYR A 424 1.19 29.45 -27.38
N PRO A 425 2.44 29.60 -26.88
CA PRO A 425 3.63 29.10 -27.56
C PRO A 425 3.63 27.57 -27.73
N LEU A 426 2.96 26.84 -26.83
CA LEU A 426 2.85 25.38 -26.86
C LEU A 426 1.60 24.87 -27.57
N ALA A 427 0.66 25.73 -27.99
CA ALA A 427 -0.54 25.28 -28.69
C ALA A 427 -0.21 24.66 -30.06
N ARG A 428 0.89 25.08 -30.70
CA ARG A 428 1.38 24.48 -31.96
C ARG A 428 1.95 23.07 -31.78
N LEU A 429 2.36 22.72 -30.56
CA LEU A 429 2.88 21.39 -30.22
C LEU A 429 1.77 20.45 -29.74
N ARG A 430 0.55 20.93 -29.50
CA ARG A 430 -0.59 20.03 -29.36
C ARG A 430 -0.80 19.41 -30.74
N PRO A 431 -0.74 18.07 -30.87
CA PRO A 431 -1.20 17.41 -32.09
C PRO A 431 -2.61 17.94 -32.36
N ALA A 432 -2.89 18.30 -33.61
CA ALA A 432 -4.24 18.65 -34.02
C ALA A 432 -5.13 17.41 -33.87
N PHE A 433 -5.59 17.15 -32.65
CA PHE A 433 -6.51 16.09 -32.33
C PHE A 433 -7.88 16.58 -32.78
N ASP A 434 -8.14 16.45 -34.08
CA ASP A 434 -9.41 16.81 -34.68
C ASP A 434 -10.44 15.76 -34.31
N TRP A 435 -11.15 16.00 -33.20
CA TRP A 435 -12.21 15.14 -32.70
C TRP A 435 -13.32 14.91 -33.74
N LYS A 436 -13.42 15.73 -34.79
CA LYS A 436 -14.39 15.53 -35.89
C LYS A 436 -14.01 14.40 -36.85
N THR A 437 -12.73 14.01 -36.91
CA THR A 437 -12.29 12.89 -37.75
C THR A 437 -12.39 11.52 -37.06
N ALA A 438 -12.69 11.50 -35.75
CA ALA A 438 -13.03 10.28 -35.03
C ALA A 438 -14.48 9.86 -35.33
N SER A 439 -14.80 9.63 -36.61
CA SER A 439 -16.03 8.92 -36.97
C SER A 439 -15.85 7.45 -36.59
N PRO A 440 -16.76 6.86 -35.79
CA PRO A 440 -16.70 5.44 -35.47
C PRO A 440 -16.90 4.65 -36.77
N VAL A 441 -15.90 3.87 -37.16
CA VAL A 441 -16.03 2.87 -38.22
C VAL A 441 -17.08 1.87 -37.75
N SER A 442 -18.30 1.97 -38.29
CA SER A 442 -19.34 0.97 -38.11
C SER A 442 -18.87 -0.33 -38.74
N SER A 443 -18.75 -1.39 -37.93
CA SER A 443 -18.58 -2.78 -38.37
C SER A 443 -19.79 -3.59 -37.94
#